data_AF-A0A9P7FLC1-F1
#
_entry.id   AF-A0A9P7FLC1-F1
#
_cell.length_a   1.000
_cell.length_b   1.000
_cell.length_c   1.000
_cell.angle_alpha   90.00
_cell.angle_beta   90.00
_cell.angle_gamma   90.00
#
_symmetry.space_group_name_H-M   'P 1'
#
loop_
_entity.id
_entity.type
_entity.pdbx_description
1 polymer ?
#
loop_
_entity_poly.entity_id
_entity_poly.type
_entity_poly.pdbx_seq_one_letter_code
_entity_poly.pdbx_strand_id
1 'polypeptide(L)'
;ICNGNDFPVFPGSSLAQCQFLASSIKACQARGKIVTLSLGGATGGSTFASNAQAETFAQQVWNLFFGGSSNTRPFGDAVLDGIDLDIEGGSSNGYAAFVNRFRALSNGASKK
;
A
#
# COMPACT_ATOMS: atom_id res chain seq x y z
N ILE A 1 -11.83 -2.79 11.09
CA ILE A 1 -11.36 -4.20 10.97
C ILE A 1 -9.84 -4.31 10.90
N CYS A 2 -9.07 -3.38 10.34
CA CYS A 2 -7.60 -3.42 10.46
C CYS A 2 -7.10 -2.04 10.93
N ASN A 3 -6.75 -1.90 12.21
CA ASN A 3 -6.23 -0.67 12.80
C ASN A 3 -5.40 -1.00 14.05
N GLY A 4 -4.60 -0.03 14.52
CA GLY A 4 -3.72 -0.21 15.67
C GLY A 4 -4.39 -0.18 17.05
N ASN A 5 -5.69 0.10 17.13
CA ASN A 5 -6.45 0.04 18.39
C ASN A 5 -7.01 -1.37 18.63
N ASP A 6 -7.44 -2.04 17.57
CA ASP A 6 -8.06 -3.36 17.62
C ASP A 6 -7.05 -4.49 17.41
N PHE A 7 -5.88 -4.21 16.80
CA PHE A 7 -4.86 -5.20 16.45
C PHE A 7 -3.45 -4.73 16.81
N PRO A 8 -2.52 -5.67 17.08
CA PRO A 8 -1.11 -5.33 17.29
C PRO A 8 -0.53 -4.53 16.11
N VAL A 9 0.49 -3.71 16.39
CA VAL A 9 1.26 -3.00 15.37
C VAL A 9 2.66 -3.61 15.22
N PHE A 10 3.31 -3.45 14.07
CA PHE A 10 4.68 -3.92 13.89
C PHE A 10 5.65 -3.13 14.79
N PRO A 11 6.65 -3.79 15.42
CA PRO A 11 7.60 -3.12 16.30
C PRO A 11 8.24 -1.88 15.66
N GLY A 12 8.28 -0.77 16.39
CA GLY A 12 8.83 0.50 15.90
C GLY A 12 7.94 1.24 14.89
N SER A 13 6.66 0.88 14.76
CA SER A 13 5.73 1.53 13.84
C SER A 13 4.31 1.64 14.43
N SER A 14 3.48 2.46 13.79
CA SER A 14 2.01 2.48 13.99
C SER A 14 1.26 1.59 13.00
N LEU A 15 1.96 0.76 12.22
CA LEU A 15 1.37 -0.04 11.15
C LEU A 15 0.73 -1.30 11.73
N ALA A 16 -0.58 -1.44 11.53
CA ALA A 16 -1.35 -2.57 12.04
C ALA A 16 -0.92 -3.91 11.40
N GLN A 17 -0.83 -4.96 12.22
CA GLN A 17 -0.54 -6.32 11.80
C GLN A 17 -1.85 -7.06 11.50
N CYS A 18 -2.24 -7.05 10.22
CA CYS A 18 -3.53 -7.58 9.77
C CYS A 18 -3.39 -8.82 8.90
N GLN A 19 -2.45 -9.70 9.24
CA GLN A 19 -2.10 -10.87 8.44
C GLN A 19 -3.29 -11.84 8.29
N PHE A 20 -4.26 -11.79 9.21
CA PHE A 20 -5.51 -12.53 9.12
C PHE A 20 -6.35 -12.18 7.87
N LEU A 21 -6.15 -11.00 7.26
CA LEU A 21 -6.83 -10.63 6.01
C LEU A 21 -6.26 -11.33 4.77
N ALA A 22 -5.08 -11.96 4.86
CA ALA A 22 -4.40 -12.55 3.70
C ALA A 22 -5.26 -13.59 2.97
N SER A 23 -5.94 -14.46 3.72
CA SER A 23 -6.83 -15.49 3.17
C SER A 23 -8.03 -14.88 2.47
N SER A 24 -8.65 -13.86 3.06
CA SER A 24 -9.78 -13.13 2.48
C SER A 24 -9.40 -12.39 1.20
N ILE A 25 -8.24 -11.72 1.17
CA ILE A 25 -7.72 -11.05 -0.03
C ILE A 25 -7.54 -12.06 -1.16
N LYS A 26 -6.83 -13.16 -0.89
CA LYS A 26 -6.60 -14.23 -1.88
C LYS A 26 -7.92 -14.88 -2.33
N ALA A 27 -8.88 -15.04 -1.44
CA ALA A 27 -10.21 -15.58 -1.75
C ALA A 27 -11.03 -14.66 -2.67
N CYS A 28 -10.93 -13.33 -2.52
CA CYS A 28 -11.52 -12.36 -3.45
C CYS A 28 -10.85 -12.44 -4.82
N GLN A 29 -9.51 -12.47 -4.84
CA GLN A 29 -8.73 -12.56 -6.07
C GLN A 29 -9.00 -13.84 -6.86
N ALA A 30 -9.12 -14.98 -6.16
CA ALA A 30 -9.49 -16.26 -6.77
C ALA A 30 -10.89 -16.25 -7.42
N ARG A 31 -11.75 -15.29 -7.05
CA ARG A 31 -13.07 -15.05 -7.65
C ARG A 31 -13.03 -13.98 -8.75
N GLY A 32 -11.84 -13.64 -9.25
CA GLY A 32 -11.65 -12.65 -10.30
C GLY A 32 -11.91 -11.21 -9.86
N LYS A 33 -11.85 -10.92 -8.55
CA LYS A 33 -12.02 -9.56 -8.02
C LYS A 33 -10.66 -8.90 -7.84
N ILE A 34 -10.54 -7.66 -8.28
CA ILE A 34 -9.37 -6.81 -8.05
C ILE A 34 -9.44 -6.27 -6.63
N VAL A 35 -8.34 -6.37 -5.88
CA VAL A 35 -8.21 -5.79 -4.54
C VAL A 35 -7.06 -4.79 -4.55
N THR A 36 -7.39 -3.52 -4.37
CA THR A 36 -6.43 -2.40 -4.35
C THR A 36 -6.13 -1.93 -2.93
N LEU A 37 -4.97 -1.29 -2.75
CA LEU A 37 -4.68 -0.47 -1.58
C LEU A 37 -5.05 0.98 -1.90
N SER A 38 -6.03 1.52 -1.17
CA SER A 38 -6.37 2.94 -1.26
C SER A 38 -5.49 3.76 -0.31
N LEU A 39 -4.97 4.88 -0.81
CA LEU A 39 -4.16 5.85 -0.07
C LEU A 39 -4.88 7.19 -0.02
N GLY A 40 -5.02 7.77 1.18
CA GLY A 40 -5.66 9.07 1.41
C GLY A 40 -6.87 8.96 2.33
N GLY A 41 -8.06 9.28 1.80
CA GLY A 41 -9.35 9.30 2.48
C GLY A 41 -9.67 10.61 3.23
N ALA A 42 -10.91 10.71 3.73
CA ALA A 42 -11.53 11.95 4.26
C ALA A 42 -10.78 12.67 5.39
N THR A 43 -9.97 11.95 6.15
CA THR A 43 -9.16 12.52 7.24
C THR A 43 -7.72 12.84 6.81
N GLY A 44 -7.39 12.62 5.54
CA GLY A 44 -6.04 12.68 4.99
C GLY A 44 -5.58 14.10 4.65
N GLY A 45 -4.50 14.55 5.31
CA GLY A 45 -3.75 15.76 4.97
C GLY A 45 -2.29 15.47 4.57
N SER A 46 -1.98 14.22 4.23
CA SER A 46 -0.61 13.78 3.96
C SER A 46 -0.07 14.41 2.69
N THR A 47 1.14 14.97 2.78
CA THR A 47 1.85 15.60 1.67
C THR A 47 3.24 15.01 1.51
N PHE A 48 3.74 15.02 0.28
CA PHE A 48 5.15 14.78 0.02
C PHE A 48 5.91 16.10 0.00
N ALA A 49 7.04 16.16 0.70
CA ALA A 49 7.97 17.29 0.68
C ALA A 49 8.76 17.36 -0.63
N SER A 50 8.92 16.23 -1.35
CA SER A 50 9.62 16.17 -2.63
C SER A 50 9.24 14.93 -3.45
N ASN A 51 9.55 14.95 -4.76
CA ASN A 51 9.42 13.78 -5.61
C ASN A 51 10.28 12.60 -5.12
N ALA A 52 11.50 12.86 -4.63
CA ALA A 52 12.36 11.81 -4.09
C ALA A 52 11.74 11.12 -2.87
N GLN A 53 11.04 11.86 -2.00
CA GLN A 53 10.30 11.27 -0.88
C GLN A 53 9.14 10.41 -1.40
N ALA A 54 8.41 10.90 -2.40
CA ALA A 54 7.30 10.15 -3.01
C ALA A 54 7.76 8.85 -3.68
N GLU A 55 8.90 8.87 -4.37
CA GLU A 55 9.50 7.68 -4.98
C GLU A 55 10.00 6.68 -3.92
N THR A 56 10.61 7.17 -2.84
CA THR A 56 11.00 6.34 -1.70
C THR A 56 9.78 5.68 -1.07
N PHE A 57 8.69 6.43 -0.92
CA PHE A 57 7.43 5.91 -0.40
C PHE A 57 6.82 4.87 -1.35
N ALA A 58 6.88 5.06 -2.67
CA ALA A 58 6.45 4.06 -3.66
C ALA A 58 7.22 2.74 -3.51
N GLN A 59 8.53 2.80 -3.30
CA GLN A 59 9.35 1.61 -3.02
C GLN A 59 8.93 0.93 -1.71
N GLN A 60 8.68 1.72 -0.66
CA GLN A 60 8.23 1.20 0.63
C GLN A 60 6.88 0.47 0.47
N VAL A 61 5.88 1.11 -0.15
CA VAL A 61 4.57 0.52 -0.41
C VAL A 61 4.70 -0.77 -1.22
N TRP A 62 5.52 -0.77 -2.28
CA TRP A 62 5.79 -1.96 -3.09
C TRP A 62 6.34 -3.13 -2.26
N ASN A 63 7.29 -2.86 -1.36
CA ASN A 63 7.92 -3.85 -0.50
C ASN A 63 7.00 -4.40 0.59
N LEU A 64 6.06 -3.59 1.09
CA LEU A 64 5.15 -3.97 2.18
C LEU A 64 3.92 -4.76 1.68
N PHE A 65 3.38 -4.39 0.51
CA PHE A 65 2.04 -4.84 0.08
C PHE A 65 1.99 -5.53 -1.29
N PHE A 66 3.03 -5.38 -2.11
CA PHE A 66 3.04 -5.85 -3.50
C PHE A 66 4.20 -6.84 -3.71
N GLY A 67 4.81 -6.81 -4.91
CA GLY A 67 5.82 -7.78 -5.34
C GLY A 67 7.22 -7.57 -4.76
N GLY A 68 7.43 -6.57 -3.91
CA GLY A 68 8.70 -6.40 -3.20
C GLY A 68 8.79 -7.30 -1.95
N SER A 69 9.90 -7.19 -1.22
CA SER A 69 10.18 -7.99 -0.03
C SER A 69 10.35 -7.13 1.22
N SER A 70 9.85 -7.60 2.35
CA SER A 70 9.95 -6.95 3.66
C SER A 70 9.67 -7.96 4.76
N ASN A 71 10.29 -7.82 5.92
CA ASN A 71 9.92 -8.55 7.15
C ASN A 71 8.62 -7.99 7.77
N THR A 72 8.24 -6.77 7.38
CA THR A 72 7.01 -6.10 7.77
C THR A 72 6.03 -6.23 6.61
N ARG A 73 5.05 -7.14 6.71
CA ARG A 73 4.00 -7.31 5.69
C ARG A 73 2.60 -7.35 6.33
N PRO A 74 1.84 -6.25 6.27
CA PRO A 74 0.56 -6.13 6.98
C PRO A 74 -0.47 -7.17 6.59
N PHE A 75 -0.45 -7.63 5.34
CA PHE A 75 -1.35 -8.68 4.83
C PHE A 75 -0.63 -10.00 4.57
N GLY A 76 0.49 -10.23 5.27
CA GLY A 76 1.27 -11.47 5.14
C GLY A 76 1.78 -11.69 3.72
N ASP A 77 1.50 -12.86 3.17
CA ASP A 77 1.90 -13.29 1.83
C ASP A 77 0.97 -12.79 0.71
N ALA A 78 -0.10 -12.07 1.05
CA ALA A 78 -0.98 -11.51 0.03
C ALA A 78 -0.25 -10.42 -0.77
N VAL A 79 -0.50 -10.42 -2.08
CA VAL A 79 -0.03 -9.41 -3.04
C VAL A 79 -1.26 -8.79 -3.67
N LEU A 80 -1.39 -7.47 -3.49
CA LEU A 80 -2.51 -6.68 -4.00
C LEU A 80 -2.41 -6.46 -5.51
N ASP A 81 -3.51 -6.02 -6.12
CA ASP A 81 -3.67 -5.93 -7.58
C ASP A 81 -3.64 -4.49 -8.11
N GLY A 82 -3.48 -3.50 -7.23
CA GLY A 82 -3.29 -2.11 -7.63
C GLY A 82 -3.25 -1.13 -6.46
N ILE A 83 -2.95 0.12 -6.80
CA ILE A 83 -3.11 1.28 -5.93
C ILE A 83 -4.33 2.08 -6.38
N ASP A 84 -5.09 2.54 -5.40
CA ASP A 84 -6.10 3.58 -5.54
C ASP A 84 -5.61 4.84 -4.81
N LEU A 85 -5.71 6.00 -5.46
CA LEU A 85 -5.27 7.28 -4.89
C LEU A 85 -6.49 8.14 -4.62
N ASP A 86 -6.99 8.04 -3.39
CA ASP A 86 -8.14 8.77 -2.89
C ASP A 86 -7.68 10.01 -2.12
N ILE A 87 -7.06 10.96 -2.82
CA ILE A 87 -6.42 12.13 -2.21
C ILE A 87 -7.44 13.25 -2.04
N GLU A 88 -7.99 13.36 -0.82
CA GLU A 88 -9.07 14.30 -0.49
C GLU A 88 -8.59 15.57 0.25
N GLY A 89 -7.29 15.71 0.52
CA GLY A 89 -6.73 16.85 1.24
C GLY A 89 -5.21 16.99 1.13
N GLY A 90 -4.68 18.09 1.67
CA GLY A 90 -3.24 18.40 1.62
C GLY A 90 -2.81 19.01 0.27
N SER A 91 -1.80 18.42 -0.37
CA SER A 91 -1.18 18.90 -1.60
C SER A 91 -1.12 17.77 -2.63
N SER A 92 -1.27 18.09 -3.92
CA SER A 92 -1.10 17.14 -5.02
C SER A 92 0.37 16.85 -5.38
N ASN A 93 1.33 17.50 -4.70
CA ASN A 93 2.76 17.34 -4.99
C ASN A 93 3.25 15.91 -4.74
N GLY A 94 4.14 15.41 -5.59
CA GLY A 94 4.80 14.11 -5.44
C GLY A 94 3.98 12.90 -5.89
N TYR A 95 2.64 12.96 -5.94
CA TYR A 95 1.82 11.81 -6.35
C TYR A 95 2.11 11.32 -7.77
N ALA A 96 2.42 12.22 -8.71
CA ALA A 96 2.86 11.82 -10.06
C ALA A 96 4.18 11.03 -10.03
N ALA A 97 5.15 11.47 -9.21
CA ALA A 97 6.42 10.76 -9.04
C ALA A 97 6.23 9.40 -8.35
N PHE A 98 5.36 9.34 -7.33
CA PHE A 98 4.94 8.10 -6.68
C PHE A 98 4.37 7.11 -7.71
N VAL A 99 3.37 7.53 -8.52
CA VAL A 99 2.72 6.64 -9.51
C VAL A 99 3.72 6.17 -10.57
N ASN A 100 4.56 7.07 -11.07
CA ASN A 100 5.57 6.70 -12.08
C ASN A 100 6.57 5.69 -11.53
N ARG A 101 7.04 5.88 -10.29
CA ARG A 101 7.94 4.93 -9.64
C ARG A 101 7.26 3.60 -9.35
N PHE A 102 6.03 3.62 -8.86
CA PHE A 102 5.25 2.42 -8.60
C PHE A 102 5.03 1.60 -9.88
N ARG A 103 4.64 2.27 -10.98
CA ARG A 103 4.53 1.64 -12.31
C ARG A 103 5.85 1.05 -12.81
N ALA A 104 6.98 1.72 -12.56
CA ALA A 104 8.29 1.20 -12.92
C ALA A 104 8.62 -0.07 -12.13
N LEU A 105 8.25 -0.14 -10.84
CA LEU A 105 8.44 -1.31 -9.99
C LEU A 105 7.53 -2.48 -10.36
N SER A 106 6.29 -2.20 -10.77
CA SER A 106 5.33 -3.24 -11.18
C SER A 106 5.53 -3.73 -12.61
N ASN A 107 6.45 -3.13 -13.37
CA ASN A 107 6.74 -3.57 -14.73
C ASN A 107 7.32 -5.00 -14.72
N GLY A 108 6.67 -5.92 -15.43
CA GLY A 108 7.02 -7.34 -15.44
C GLY A 108 6.52 -8.15 -14.24
N ALA A 109 5.87 -7.54 -13.25
CA ALA A 109 5.21 -8.26 -12.17
C ALA A 109 3.87 -8.84 -12.65
N SER A 110 3.50 -10.02 -12.12
CA SER A 110 2.21 -10.67 -12.42
C SER A 110 1.00 -9.92 -11.84
N LYS A 111 1.23 -9.06 -10.84
CA LYS A 111 0.26 -8.19 -10.20
C LYS A 111 0.82 -6.77 -10.17
N LYS A 112 -0.04 -5.79 -10.41
CA LYS A 112 0.36 -4.42 -10.71
C LYS A 112 -0.12 -3.41 -9.70
#